data_AF-A0A7X7UGM1-F1
#
_entry.id   AF-A0A7X7UGM1-F1
#
_cell.length_a   1.000
_cell.length_b   1.000
_cell.length_c   1.000
_cell.angle_alpha   90.00
_cell.angle_beta   90.00
_cell.angle_gamma   90.00
#
_symmetry.space_group_name_H-M   'P 1'
#
loop_
_entity.id
_entity.type
_entity.pdbx_description
1 polymer ?
#
loop_
_entity_poly.entity_id
_entity_poly.type
_entity_poly.pdbx_seq_one_letter_code
_entity_poly.pdbx_strand_id
1 'polypeptide(L)'
;MKPRLDHWLEDRVTRGLRLSLLAAGLALLFPPGRLYALAILGLLLFIYGVRQWRRGGWRYALPVGLLAAAGLGLLLWSIHDRRAVEDYLALHRPLSLEFVPDGVYQGSAPGNNGDIHVQVRVAHGRIQQAAVLDHREAVYAFDEVLARLPGQRKIDLTDLSGFVFRNERSLIGLQAALEKAVLPAIFDAPQLSRAARAVFFVASNRGGRITANSLAVLFIVLLAFDYTFGPTLRPGLGQSLNCYNCQACVGVCPVKMVAGDPFPMTMVLMARLGNLDRVVELSKYCVGCGKCAAKCPVGNSGPSVASAAYLVWRERRRREESTRDPEIRALTGEPPSREGGADA
;
A
#
# COMPACT_ATOMS: atom_id res chain seq x y z
N MET A 1 37.13 9.48 -8.06
CA MET A 1 36.44 8.26 -7.57
C MET A 1 34.94 8.50 -7.56
N LYS A 2 34.12 7.57 -8.07
CA LYS A 2 32.67 7.73 -8.32
C LYS A 2 31.91 8.30 -7.10
N PRO A 3 30.99 9.26 -7.27
CA PRO A 3 30.15 9.75 -6.17
C PRO A 3 29.35 8.57 -5.62
N ARG A 4 29.55 8.26 -4.34
CA ARG A 4 28.85 7.15 -3.68
C ARG A 4 27.36 7.44 -3.68
N LEU A 5 26.66 6.56 -4.39
CA LEU A 5 25.22 6.46 -4.60
C LEU A 5 24.45 6.38 -3.26
N ASP A 6 25.17 6.15 -2.17
CA ASP A 6 24.74 5.61 -0.89
C ASP A 6 23.86 6.59 -0.08
N HIS A 7 24.11 7.90 -0.15
CA HIS A 7 23.32 8.88 0.63
C HIS A 7 22.08 9.41 -0.11
N TRP A 8 22.16 9.49 -1.44
CA TRP A 8 20.99 9.69 -2.29
C TRP A 8 20.08 8.47 -2.25
N LEU A 9 20.67 7.27 -2.13
CA LEU A 9 19.97 6.04 -1.79
C LEU A 9 19.41 6.12 -0.38
N GLU A 10 20.11 6.46 0.71
CA GLU A 10 19.51 6.48 2.06
C GLU A 10 18.29 7.41 2.21
N ASP A 11 18.33 8.65 1.70
CA ASP A 11 17.17 9.58 1.79
C ASP A 11 16.01 9.14 0.86
N ARG A 12 16.29 8.50 -0.30
CA ARG A 12 15.25 7.93 -1.19
C ARG A 12 14.82 6.51 -0.82
N VAL A 13 15.65 5.74 -0.16
CA VAL A 13 15.42 4.36 0.26
C VAL A 13 14.63 4.41 1.55
N THR A 14 14.91 5.30 2.51
CA THR A 14 14.03 5.45 3.68
C THR A 14 12.64 5.93 3.30
N ARG A 15 12.51 6.99 2.48
CA ARG A 15 11.20 7.47 2.02
C ARG A 15 10.54 6.54 1.00
N GLY A 16 11.29 6.06 0.02
CA GLY A 16 10.80 5.14 -1.01
C GLY A 16 10.39 3.79 -0.44
N LEU A 17 11.20 3.19 0.45
CA LEU A 17 10.84 1.97 1.17
C LEU A 17 9.64 2.22 2.08
N ARG A 18 9.58 3.35 2.79
CA ARG A 18 8.38 3.71 3.60
C ARG A 18 7.14 3.79 2.74
N LEU A 19 7.19 4.50 1.60
CA LEU A 19 6.07 4.59 0.66
C LEU A 19 5.72 3.23 0.03
N SER A 20 6.72 2.40 -0.28
CA SER A 20 6.52 1.04 -0.79
C SER A 20 5.89 0.12 0.25
N LEU A 21 6.31 0.20 1.51
CA LEU A 21 5.73 -0.54 2.64
C LEU A 21 4.30 -0.08 2.93
N LEU A 22 4.04 1.23 2.91
CA LEU A 22 2.70 1.79 3.06
C LEU A 22 1.79 1.39 1.90
N ALA A 23 2.28 1.42 0.66
CA ALA A 23 1.55 0.96 -0.51
C ALA A 23 1.29 -0.56 -0.48
N ALA A 24 2.26 -1.35 -0.01
CA ALA A 24 2.09 -2.79 0.18
C ALA A 24 1.08 -3.10 1.29
N GLY A 25 1.14 -2.38 2.42
CA GLY A 25 0.17 -2.46 3.51
C GLY A 25 -1.24 -2.09 3.06
N LEU A 26 -1.37 -1.04 2.25
CA LEU A 26 -2.64 -0.64 1.64
C LEU A 26 -3.19 -1.71 0.70
N ALA A 27 -2.36 -2.31 -0.13
CA ALA A 27 -2.76 -3.44 -0.97
C ALA A 27 -3.24 -4.61 -0.09
N LEU A 28 -2.58 -4.91 1.03
CA LEU A 28 -2.99 -6.00 1.92
C LEU A 28 -4.34 -5.72 2.59
N LEU A 29 -4.55 -4.50 3.09
CA LEU A 29 -5.73 -4.08 3.85
C LEU A 29 -6.97 -3.79 2.98
N PHE A 30 -6.80 -3.55 1.68
CA PHE A 30 -7.91 -3.20 0.78
C PHE A 30 -8.07 -4.22 -0.37
N PRO A 31 -8.69 -5.40 -0.11
CA PRO A 31 -8.94 -6.44 -1.10
C PRO A 31 -9.51 -5.95 -2.44
N PRO A 32 -10.53 -5.06 -2.47
CA PRO A 32 -11.10 -4.63 -3.74
C PRO A 32 -10.16 -3.73 -4.55
N GLY A 33 -9.14 -3.11 -3.93
CA GLY A 33 -8.20 -2.20 -4.60
C GLY A 33 -6.83 -2.80 -4.96
N ARG A 34 -6.58 -4.06 -4.61
CA ARG A 34 -5.27 -4.73 -4.70
C ARG A 34 -4.64 -4.67 -6.09
N LEU A 35 -5.42 -4.98 -7.11
CA LEU A 35 -4.92 -5.01 -8.49
C LEU A 35 -4.47 -3.62 -8.95
N TYR A 36 -5.19 -2.55 -8.58
CA TYR A 36 -4.78 -1.18 -8.89
C TYR A 36 -3.50 -0.79 -8.15
N ALA A 37 -3.40 -1.11 -6.86
CA ALA A 37 -2.20 -0.83 -6.07
C ALA A 37 -0.96 -1.56 -6.61
N LEU A 38 -1.10 -2.85 -6.96
CA LEU A 38 -0.02 -3.65 -7.55
C LEU A 38 0.33 -3.19 -8.96
N ALA A 39 -0.65 -2.78 -9.77
CA ALA A 39 -0.40 -2.23 -11.10
C ALA A 39 0.40 -0.92 -11.03
N ILE A 40 0.04 -0.02 -10.11
CA ILE A 40 0.78 1.23 -9.86
C ILE A 40 2.20 0.93 -9.37
N LEU A 41 2.35 0.01 -8.40
CA LEU A 41 3.66 -0.40 -7.91
C LEU A 41 4.53 -1.00 -9.04
N GLY A 42 3.94 -1.88 -9.85
CA GLY A 42 4.59 -2.48 -11.01
C GLY A 42 5.02 -1.43 -12.03
N LEU A 43 4.15 -0.45 -12.34
CA LEU A 43 4.47 0.66 -13.24
C LEU A 43 5.63 1.51 -12.69
N LEU A 44 5.63 1.83 -11.40
CA LEU A 44 6.70 2.60 -10.76
C LEU A 44 8.04 1.84 -10.80
N LEU A 45 8.03 0.55 -10.48
CA LEU A 45 9.20 -0.31 -10.55
C LEU A 45 9.72 -0.44 -11.99
N PHE A 46 8.82 -0.54 -12.97
CA PHE A 46 9.16 -0.56 -14.38
C PHE A 46 9.83 0.75 -14.82
N ILE A 47 9.24 1.91 -14.49
CA ILE A 47 9.81 3.23 -14.79
C ILE A 47 11.19 3.38 -14.14
N TYR A 48 11.34 2.96 -12.89
CA TYR A 48 12.60 2.98 -12.17
C TYR A 48 13.64 2.07 -12.84
N GLY A 49 13.23 0.85 -13.22
CA GLY A 49 14.06 -0.11 -13.96
C GLY A 49 14.55 0.43 -15.30
N VAL A 50 13.67 1.04 -16.09
CA VAL A 50 14.02 1.67 -17.38
C VAL A 50 15.01 2.82 -17.18
N ARG A 51 14.79 3.67 -16.16
CA ARG A 51 15.73 4.76 -15.82
C ARG A 51 17.09 4.22 -15.42
N GLN A 52 17.14 3.13 -14.67
CA GLN A 52 18.39 2.51 -14.23
C GLN A 52 19.11 1.80 -15.39
N TRP A 53 18.37 1.15 -16.29
CA TRP A 53 18.91 0.52 -17.49
C TRP A 53 19.55 1.55 -18.43
N ARG A 54 18.90 2.71 -18.66
CA ARG A 54 19.46 3.82 -19.44
C ARG A 54 20.77 4.39 -18.86
N ARG A 55 21.06 4.16 -17.58
CA ARG A 55 22.33 4.57 -16.93
C ARG A 55 23.40 3.47 -16.93
N GLY A 56 23.24 2.42 -17.74
CA GLY A 56 24.22 1.32 -17.86
C GLY A 56 24.06 0.20 -16.83
N GLY A 57 22.99 0.20 -16.04
CA GLY A 57 22.72 -0.82 -15.02
C GLY A 57 21.95 -2.04 -15.53
N TRP A 58 22.52 -2.84 -16.45
CA TRP A 58 21.89 -4.08 -16.95
C TRP A 58 21.52 -5.07 -15.82
N ARG A 59 22.30 -5.07 -14.73
CA ARG A 59 22.12 -5.95 -13.56
C ARG A 59 20.76 -5.80 -12.87
N TYR A 60 20.05 -4.69 -13.06
CA TYR A 60 18.73 -4.45 -12.46
C TYR A 60 17.58 -4.86 -13.40
N ALA A 61 17.80 -4.80 -14.72
CA ALA A 61 16.77 -5.15 -15.70
C ALA A 61 16.50 -6.66 -15.73
N LEU A 62 17.55 -7.46 -15.59
CA LEU A 62 17.47 -8.92 -15.64
C LEU A 62 16.61 -9.53 -14.50
N PRO A 63 16.81 -9.20 -13.20
CA PRO A 63 15.96 -9.73 -12.13
C PRO A 63 14.52 -9.23 -12.21
N VAL A 64 14.29 -7.97 -12.61
CA VAL A 64 12.93 -7.42 -12.78
C VAL A 64 12.21 -8.12 -13.94
N GLY A 65 12.91 -8.37 -15.05
CA GLY A 65 12.37 -9.11 -16.19
C GLY A 65 12.03 -10.56 -15.84
N LEU A 66 12.90 -11.24 -15.09
CA LEU A 66 12.63 -12.61 -14.61
C LEU A 66 11.43 -12.68 -13.68
N LEU A 67 11.30 -11.74 -12.73
CA LEU A 67 10.14 -11.66 -11.84
C LEU A 67 8.84 -11.39 -12.61
N ALA A 68 8.88 -10.50 -13.60
CA ALA A 68 7.72 -10.21 -14.46
C ALA A 68 7.32 -11.42 -15.30
N ALA A 69 8.29 -12.13 -15.89
CA ALA A 69 8.04 -13.34 -16.68
C ALA A 69 7.50 -14.48 -15.81
N ALA A 70 8.06 -14.69 -14.61
CA ALA A 70 7.56 -15.67 -13.66
C ALA A 70 6.13 -15.33 -13.20
N GLY A 71 5.85 -14.05 -12.92
CA GLY A 71 4.51 -13.58 -12.58
C GLY A 71 3.51 -13.79 -13.71
N LEU A 72 3.89 -13.49 -14.96
CA LEU A 72 3.07 -13.72 -16.14
C LEU A 72 2.82 -15.21 -16.37
N GLY A 73 3.84 -16.06 -16.23
CA GLY A 73 3.72 -17.51 -16.34
C GLY A 73 2.76 -18.08 -15.30
N LEU A 74 2.87 -17.63 -14.04
CA LEU A 74 1.95 -18.03 -12.96
C LEU A 74 0.51 -17.59 -13.25
N LEU A 75 0.32 -16.39 -13.81
CA LEU A 75 -0.98 -15.88 -14.23
C LEU A 75 -1.60 -16.72 -15.35
N LEU A 76 -0.84 -16.99 -16.41
CA LEU A 76 -1.29 -17.81 -17.54
C LEU A 76 -1.63 -19.23 -17.11
N TRP A 77 -0.79 -19.82 -16.25
CA TRP A 77 -1.05 -21.14 -15.66
C TRP A 77 -2.32 -21.13 -14.80
N SER A 78 -2.54 -20.09 -13.99
CA SER A 78 -3.76 -19.95 -13.18
C SER A 78 -5.01 -19.76 -14.04
N ILE A 79 -4.90 -19.05 -15.16
CA ILE A 79 -6.00 -18.91 -16.14
C ILE A 79 -6.32 -20.28 -16.76
N HIS A 80 -5.31 -21.06 -17.10
CA HIS A 80 -5.51 -22.42 -17.63
C HIS A 80 -6.19 -23.34 -16.60
N ASP A 81 -5.71 -23.35 -15.36
CA ASP A 81 -6.30 -24.11 -14.23
C ASP A 81 -7.78 -23.73 -14.04
N ARG A 82 -8.08 -22.42 -14.06
CA ARG A 82 -9.45 -21.93 -13.96
C ARG A 82 -10.33 -22.39 -15.11
N ARG A 83 -9.86 -22.32 -16.36
CA ARG A 83 -10.63 -22.77 -17.52
C ARG A 83 -10.93 -24.25 -17.44
N ALA A 84 -9.96 -25.08 -17.04
CA ALA A 84 -10.19 -26.52 -16.86
C ALA A 84 -11.31 -26.80 -15.84
N VAL A 85 -11.34 -26.04 -14.73
CA VAL A 85 -12.43 -26.14 -13.75
C VAL A 85 -13.75 -25.61 -14.32
N GLU A 86 -13.76 -24.46 -14.99
CA GLU A 86 -14.97 -23.87 -15.58
C GLU A 86 -15.57 -24.76 -16.68
N ASP A 87 -14.75 -25.33 -17.56
CA ASP A 87 -15.16 -26.26 -18.62
C ASP A 87 -15.73 -27.55 -18.02
N TYR A 88 -15.09 -28.07 -16.96
CA TYR A 88 -15.62 -29.22 -16.21
C TYR A 88 -16.99 -28.91 -15.60
N LEU A 89 -17.14 -27.76 -14.94
CA LEU A 89 -18.41 -27.33 -14.35
C LEU A 89 -19.49 -27.08 -15.41
N ALA A 90 -19.13 -26.51 -16.57
CA ALA A 90 -20.04 -26.25 -17.67
C ALA A 90 -20.61 -27.54 -18.25
N LEU A 91 -19.80 -28.60 -18.36
CA LEU A 91 -20.26 -29.91 -18.83
C LEU A 91 -21.28 -30.58 -17.87
N HIS A 92 -21.23 -30.25 -16.58
CA HIS A 92 -22.07 -30.86 -15.55
C HIS A 92 -23.23 -29.96 -15.09
N ARG A 93 -23.44 -28.80 -15.73
CA ARG A 93 -24.58 -27.92 -15.49
C ARG A 93 -25.74 -28.22 -16.44
N PRO A 94 -27.00 -28.12 -15.98
CA PRO A 94 -27.43 -27.82 -14.61
C PRO A 94 -27.15 -28.99 -13.65
N LEU A 95 -26.68 -28.68 -12.44
CA LEU A 95 -26.28 -29.67 -11.44
C LEU A 95 -27.48 -30.54 -11.05
N SER A 96 -27.40 -31.85 -11.35
CA SER A 96 -28.39 -32.82 -10.91
C SER A 96 -28.17 -33.15 -9.44
N LEU A 97 -29.22 -32.97 -8.64
CA LEU A 97 -29.20 -33.29 -7.21
C LEU A 97 -29.26 -34.79 -6.92
N GLU A 98 -29.52 -35.61 -7.94
CA GLU A 98 -29.61 -37.07 -7.84
C GLU A 98 -28.32 -37.72 -7.29
N PHE A 99 -27.17 -37.08 -7.51
CA PHE A 99 -25.87 -37.55 -7.05
C PHE A 99 -25.43 -36.92 -5.72
N VAL A 100 -26.29 -36.13 -5.08
CA VAL A 100 -26.00 -35.45 -3.81
C VAL A 100 -26.41 -36.35 -2.65
N PRO A 101 -25.49 -36.69 -1.72
CA PRO A 101 -25.85 -37.38 -0.50
C PRO A 101 -26.82 -36.56 0.35
N ASP A 102 -27.69 -37.24 1.08
CA ASP A 102 -28.64 -36.58 1.98
C ASP A 102 -27.88 -35.79 3.06
N GLY A 103 -28.21 -34.51 3.22
CA GLY A 103 -27.44 -33.63 4.09
C GLY A 103 -27.86 -32.17 4.04
N VAL A 104 -27.18 -31.36 4.86
CA VAL A 104 -27.32 -29.90 4.91
C VAL A 104 -26.02 -29.27 4.43
N TYR A 105 -26.13 -28.44 3.41
CA TYR A 105 -25.01 -27.82 2.73
C TYR A 105 -25.10 -26.30 2.82
N GLN A 106 -23.95 -25.63 2.86
CA GLN A 106 -23.88 -24.17 2.94
C GLN A 106 -22.98 -23.63 1.84
N GLY A 107 -23.42 -22.51 1.24
CA GLY A 107 -22.73 -21.87 0.13
C GLY A 107 -22.79 -20.36 0.26
N SER A 108 -21.86 -19.70 -0.43
CA SER A 108 -21.83 -18.24 -0.48
C SER A 108 -21.31 -17.75 -1.82
N ALA A 109 -22.06 -16.85 -2.44
CA ALA A 109 -21.72 -16.22 -3.71
C ALA A 109 -22.07 -14.73 -3.72
N PRO A 110 -21.38 -13.91 -4.53
CA PRO A 110 -21.63 -12.48 -4.62
C PRO A 110 -23.00 -12.18 -5.27
N GLY A 111 -23.78 -11.32 -4.62
CA GLY A 111 -24.98 -10.68 -5.16
C GLY A 111 -24.72 -9.28 -5.71
N ASN A 112 -25.76 -8.47 -5.81
CA ASN A 112 -25.70 -7.10 -6.32
C ASN A 112 -25.19 -6.09 -5.27
N ASN A 113 -25.65 -6.22 -4.02
CA ASN A 113 -25.36 -5.32 -2.91
C ASN A 113 -24.45 -5.92 -1.82
N GLY A 114 -24.10 -7.21 -1.94
CA GLY A 114 -23.25 -7.91 -1.00
C GLY A 114 -23.18 -9.40 -1.30
N ASP A 115 -22.42 -10.14 -0.50
CA ASP A 115 -22.37 -11.59 -0.62
C ASP A 115 -23.68 -12.19 -0.05
N ILE A 116 -24.17 -13.27 -0.67
CA ILE A 116 -25.39 -13.99 -0.28
C ILE A 116 -24.96 -15.33 0.31
N HIS A 117 -25.33 -15.58 1.56
CA HIS A 117 -25.05 -16.83 2.27
C HIS A 117 -26.31 -17.69 2.30
N VAL A 118 -26.22 -18.94 1.87
CA VAL A 118 -27.35 -19.87 1.79
C VAL A 118 -27.08 -21.16 2.52
N GLN A 119 -28.16 -21.79 2.97
CA GLN A 119 -28.20 -23.15 3.45
C GLN A 119 -29.24 -23.93 2.63
N VAL A 120 -28.88 -25.11 2.16
CA VAL A 120 -29.78 -26.00 1.43
C VAL A 120 -29.75 -27.39 2.06
N ARG A 121 -30.93 -27.95 2.32
CA ARG A 121 -31.11 -29.33 2.76
C ARG A 121 -31.52 -30.16 1.56
N VAL A 122 -30.76 -31.21 1.27
CA VAL A 122 -31.03 -32.16 0.19
C VAL A 122 -31.36 -33.51 0.82
N ALA A 123 -32.44 -34.15 0.36
CA ALA A 123 -32.73 -35.53 0.70
C ALA A 123 -33.41 -36.24 -0.47
N HIS A 124 -33.05 -37.52 -0.69
CA HIS A 124 -33.54 -38.35 -1.78
C HIS A 124 -33.37 -37.68 -3.16
N GLY A 125 -32.23 -37.02 -3.37
CA GLY A 125 -31.91 -36.33 -4.62
C GLY A 125 -32.81 -35.12 -4.94
N ARG A 126 -33.43 -34.51 -3.92
CA ARG A 126 -34.32 -33.35 -4.04
C ARG A 126 -34.01 -32.29 -3.00
N ILE A 127 -34.27 -31.03 -3.34
CA ILE A 127 -34.25 -29.93 -2.37
C ILE A 127 -35.43 -30.13 -1.41
N GLN A 128 -35.14 -30.27 -0.12
CA GLN A 128 -36.16 -30.28 0.93
C GLN A 128 -36.44 -28.87 1.43
N GLN A 129 -35.38 -28.07 1.58
CA GLN A 129 -35.47 -26.71 2.09
C GLN A 129 -34.28 -25.90 1.60
N ALA A 130 -34.50 -24.63 1.28
CA ALA A 130 -33.45 -23.65 1.01
C ALA A 130 -33.74 -22.40 1.84
N ALA A 131 -32.72 -21.85 2.50
CA ALA A 131 -32.81 -20.64 3.29
C ALA A 131 -31.61 -19.73 3.02
N VAL A 132 -31.85 -18.42 3.00
CA VAL A 132 -30.77 -17.41 2.98
C VAL A 132 -30.45 -17.06 4.43
N LEU A 133 -29.18 -17.25 4.81
CA LEU A 133 -28.69 -16.97 6.16
C LEU A 133 -28.33 -15.49 6.36
N ASP A 134 -27.73 -14.88 5.33
CA ASP A 134 -27.28 -13.48 5.34
C ASP A 134 -27.26 -12.93 3.91
N HIS A 135 -27.72 -11.69 3.71
CA HIS A 135 -27.63 -10.96 2.45
C HIS A 135 -27.80 -9.45 2.65
N ARG A 136 -27.32 -8.67 1.67
CA ARG A 136 -27.49 -7.20 1.63
C ARG A 136 -28.44 -6.72 0.53
N GLU A 137 -29.18 -7.64 -0.07
CA GLU A 137 -30.21 -7.34 -1.09
C GLU A 137 -31.46 -6.69 -0.49
N ALA A 138 -32.35 -6.19 -1.34
CA ALA A 138 -33.63 -5.63 -0.91
C ALA A 138 -34.43 -6.64 -0.05
N VAL A 139 -35.21 -6.13 0.90
CA VAL A 139 -36.09 -6.95 1.74
C VAL A 139 -37.04 -7.75 0.84
N TYR A 140 -37.22 -9.04 1.10
CA TYR A 140 -38.04 -9.98 0.33
C TYR A 140 -37.50 -10.38 -1.06
N ALA A 141 -36.25 -10.03 -1.41
CA ALA A 141 -35.70 -10.32 -2.74
C ALA A 141 -35.72 -11.80 -3.16
N PHE A 142 -35.82 -12.73 -2.20
CA PHE A 142 -35.66 -14.16 -2.45
C PHE A 142 -36.83 -15.04 -1.99
N ASP A 143 -37.78 -14.50 -1.24
CA ASP A 143 -38.80 -15.32 -0.54
C ASP A 143 -39.66 -16.15 -1.51
N GLU A 144 -40.10 -15.53 -2.62
CA GLU A 144 -40.88 -16.21 -3.66
C GLU A 144 -40.07 -17.28 -4.40
N VAL A 145 -38.77 -17.05 -4.58
CA VAL A 145 -37.87 -17.99 -5.25
C VAL A 145 -37.60 -19.17 -4.33
N LEU A 146 -37.28 -18.91 -3.06
CA LEU A 146 -37.03 -19.94 -2.05
C LEU A 146 -38.24 -20.84 -1.82
N ALA A 147 -39.46 -20.29 -1.91
CA ALA A 147 -40.70 -21.06 -1.79
C ALA A 147 -40.90 -22.07 -2.93
N ARG A 148 -40.28 -21.86 -4.10
CA ARG A 148 -40.41 -22.72 -5.30
C ARG A 148 -39.29 -23.75 -5.45
N LEU A 149 -38.26 -23.67 -4.62
CA LEU A 149 -37.12 -24.59 -4.65
C LEU A 149 -37.44 -25.99 -4.11
N PRO A 150 -38.25 -26.18 -3.04
CA PRO A 150 -38.57 -27.51 -2.53
C PRO A 150 -39.15 -28.44 -3.59
N GLY A 151 -38.69 -29.68 -3.62
CA GLY A 151 -39.10 -30.71 -4.58
C GLY A 151 -38.34 -30.70 -5.91
N GLN A 152 -37.57 -29.65 -6.22
CA GLN A 152 -36.74 -29.62 -7.43
C GLN A 152 -35.58 -30.63 -7.35
N ARG A 153 -35.24 -31.21 -8.50
CA ARG A 153 -34.11 -32.14 -8.70
C ARG A 153 -32.88 -31.48 -9.32
N LYS A 154 -33.00 -30.22 -9.73
CA LYS A 154 -31.94 -29.44 -10.38
C LYS A 154 -31.96 -28.04 -9.78
N ILE A 155 -30.81 -27.40 -9.69
CA ILE A 155 -30.69 -25.99 -9.33
C ILE A 155 -30.67 -25.19 -10.63
N ASP A 156 -31.85 -24.73 -11.06
CA ASP A 156 -32.01 -23.90 -12.25
C ASP A 156 -33.01 -22.79 -11.95
N LEU A 157 -32.51 -21.55 -11.83
CA LEU A 157 -33.32 -20.37 -11.53
C LEU A 157 -33.60 -19.53 -12.81
N THR A 158 -33.19 -20.00 -13.98
CA THR A 158 -33.22 -19.21 -15.23
C THR A 158 -34.65 -18.91 -15.70
N ASP A 159 -35.59 -19.82 -15.41
CA ASP A 159 -37.01 -19.71 -15.78
C ASP A 159 -37.82 -18.81 -14.80
N LEU A 160 -37.20 -18.39 -13.69
CA LEU A 160 -37.84 -17.52 -12.68
C LEU A 160 -37.64 -16.01 -12.98
N SER A 161 -37.13 -15.70 -14.17
CA SER A 161 -36.80 -14.36 -14.67
C SER A 161 -37.99 -13.38 -14.74
N GLY A 162 -39.23 -13.88 -14.66
CA GLY A 162 -40.44 -13.05 -14.65
C GLY A 162 -40.78 -12.38 -13.31
N PHE A 163 -40.17 -12.79 -12.19
CA PHE A 163 -40.76 -12.53 -10.86
C PHE A 163 -40.18 -11.38 -10.04
N VAL A 164 -39.06 -10.73 -10.39
CA VAL A 164 -38.47 -9.74 -9.45
C VAL A 164 -37.93 -8.49 -10.14
N PHE A 165 -38.41 -7.35 -9.66
CA PHE A 165 -37.81 -6.02 -9.73
C PHE A 165 -36.34 -6.01 -10.16
N ARG A 166 -36.08 -5.85 -11.47
CA ARG A 166 -34.88 -5.24 -12.06
C ARG A 166 -33.49 -5.72 -11.59
N ASN A 167 -33.34 -6.88 -10.95
CA ASN A 167 -32.04 -7.33 -10.40
C ASN A 167 -31.72 -8.79 -10.79
N GLU A 168 -31.64 -9.04 -12.10
CA GLU A 168 -31.14 -10.29 -12.69
C GLU A 168 -29.85 -10.81 -12.03
N ARG A 169 -28.99 -9.87 -11.61
CA ARG A 169 -27.72 -10.15 -10.92
C ARG A 169 -27.89 -10.81 -9.54
N SER A 170 -28.93 -10.47 -8.79
CA SER A 170 -29.17 -11.04 -7.46
C SER A 170 -29.68 -12.49 -7.56
N LEU A 171 -30.46 -12.79 -8.60
CA LEU A 171 -30.88 -14.17 -8.92
C LEU A 171 -29.70 -15.04 -9.37
N ILE A 172 -28.83 -14.50 -10.24
CA ILE A 172 -27.57 -15.17 -10.62
C ILE A 172 -26.70 -15.44 -9.39
N GLY A 173 -26.60 -14.47 -8.47
CA GLY A 173 -25.89 -14.62 -7.21
C GLY A 173 -26.48 -15.71 -6.32
N LEU A 174 -27.81 -15.76 -6.16
CA LEU A 174 -28.51 -16.81 -5.42
C LEU A 174 -28.29 -18.19 -6.04
N GLN A 175 -28.42 -18.32 -7.36
CA GLN A 175 -28.16 -19.58 -8.07
C GLN A 175 -26.73 -20.05 -7.81
N ALA A 176 -25.75 -19.17 -7.99
CA ALA A 176 -24.35 -19.48 -7.75
C ALA A 176 -24.07 -19.89 -6.29
N ALA A 177 -24.77 -19.28 -5.31
CA ALA A 177 -24.63 -19.64 -3.91
C ALA A 177 -25.16 -21.06 -3.63
N LEU A 178 -26.33 -21.40 -4.19
CA LEU A 178 -26.93 -22.73 -4.07
C LEU A 178 -26.08 -23.80 -4.76
N GLU A 179 -25.65 -23.56 -5.99
CA GLU A 179 -24.76 -24.47 -6.72
C GLU A 179 -23.46 -24.72 -5.95
N LYS A 180 -22.84 -23.66 -5.41
CA LYS A 180 -21.60 -23.76 -4.62
C LYS A 180 -21.79 -24.46 -3.28
N ALA A 181 -23.00 -24.43 -2.70
CA ALA A 181 -23.30 -25.20 -1.50
C ALA A 181 -23.21 -26.71 -1.78
N VAL A 182 -23.74 -27.13 -2.91
CA VAL A 182 -23.96 -28.55 -3.23
C VAL A 182 -22.81 -29.16 -4.04
N LEU A 183 -22.08 -28.35 -4.80
CA LEU A 183 -20.91 -28.77 -5.61
C LEU A 183 -19.91 -29.69 -4.88
N PRO A 184 -19.50 -29.41 -3.62
CA PRO A 184 -18.57 -30.27 -2.89
C PRO A 184 -19.12 -31.66 -2.55
N ALA A 185 -20.43 -31.86 -2.63
CA ALA A 185 -21.11 -33.09 -2.25
C ALA A 185 -21.33 -34.06 -3.42
N ILE A 186 -21.36 -33.54 -4.65
CA ILE A 186 -21.63 -34.32 -5.87
C ILE A 186 -20.34 -34.99 -6.39
N PHE A 187 -19.20 -34.31 -6.25
CA PHE A 187 -17.90 -34.80 -6.73
C PHE A 187 -16.77 -34.28 -5.85
N ASP A 188 -15.61 -34.97 -5.88
CA ASP A 188 -14.28 -34.35 -5.69
C ASP A 188 -14.05 -33.33 -6.83
N ALA A 189 -14.90 -32.30 -6.91
CA ALA A 189 -14.86 -31.32 -7.98
C ALA A 189 -13.46 -30.71 -8.01
N PRO A 190 -12.79 -30.65 -9.18
CA PRO A 190 -11.45 -30.12 -9.28
C PRO A 190 -11.48 -28.69 -8.73
N GLN A 191 -10.84 -28.49 -7.59
CA GLN A 191 -10.72 -27.17 -7.01
C GLN A 191 -9.56 -26.45 -7.68
N LEU A 192 -9.68 -25.14 -7.80
CA LEU A 192 -8.54 -24.27 -8.10
C LEU A 192 -7.38 -24.65 -7.18
N SER A 193 -6.24 -24.92 -7.79
CA SER A 193 -4.98 -25.17 -7.11
C SER A 193 -4.68 -24.04 -6.12
N ARG A 194 -3.90 -24.34 -5.05
CA ARG A 194 -3.57 -23.33 -4.03
C ARG A 194 -2.91 -22.09 -4.63
N ALA A 195 -2.06 -22.29 -5.65
CA ALA A 195 -1.40 -21.22 -6.37
C ALA A 195 -2.38 -20.39 -7.20
N ALA A 196 -3.29 -21.00 -7.98
CA ALA A 196 -4.30 -20.27 -8.73
C ALA A 196 -5.24 -19.50 -7.80
N ARG A 197 -5.62 -20.09 -6.66
CA ARG A 197 -6.45 -19.44 -5.64
C ARG A 197 -5.76 -18.21 -5.06
N ALA A 198 -4.45 -18.28 -4.80
CA ALA A 198 -3.67 -17.13 -4.34
C ALA A 198 -3.56 -16.04 -5.43
N VAL A 199 -3.30 -16.42 -6.68
CA VAL A 199 -3.25 -15.48 -7.81
C VAL A 199 -4.57 -14.76 -7.98
N PHE A 200 -5.70 -15.49 -8.00
CA PHE A 200 -7.02 -14.86 -8.11
C PHE A 200 -7.44 -14.11 -6.85
N PHE A 201 -6.95 -14.47 -5.67
CA PHE A 201 -7.15 -13.66 -4.46
C PHE A 201 -6.42 -12.31 -4.52
N VAL A 202 -5.27 -12.27 -5.20
CA VAL A 202 -4.51 -11.04 -5.43
C VAL A 202 -5.07 -10.24 -6.60
N ALA A 203 -5.48 -10.94 -7.67
CA ALA A 203 -6.01 -10.34 -8.90
C ALA A 203 -7.52 -10.04 -8.84
N SER A 204 -8.24 -10.55 -7.84
CA SER A 204 -9.66 -10.26 -7.67
C SER A 204 -9.84 -8.77 -7.41
N ASN A 205 -10.48 -8.10 -8.36
CA ASN A 205 -10.75 -6.68 -8.28
C ASN A 205 -12.26 -6.49 -8.39
N ARG A 206 -12.88 -5.92 -7.35
CA ARG A 206 -14.24 -5.38 -7.44
C ARG A 206 -14.09 -3.91 -7.86
N GLY A 207 -13.73 -3.73 -9.13
CA GLY A 207 -13.49 -2.42 -9.72
C GLY A 207 -14.76 -1.59 -9.74
N GLY A 208 -14.66 -0.31 -9.38
CA GLY A 208 -15.79 0.61 -9.33
C GLY A 208 -15.40 2.00 -8.87
N ARG A 209 -16.28 2.99 -9.08
CA ARG A 209 -16.07 4.38 -8.65
C ARG A 209 -15.80 4.48 -7.15
N ILE A 210 -16.49 3.68 -6.34
CA ILE A 210 -16.32 3.64 -4.88
C ILE A 210 -14.90 3.17 -4.51
N THR A 211 -14.42 2.10 -5.17
CA THR A 211 -13.08 1.55 -4.94
C THR A 211 -11.99 2.54 -5.32
N ALA A 212 -12.14 3.22 -6.46
CA ALA A 212 -11.20 4.26 -6.91
C ALA A 212 -11.17 5.46 -5.96
N ASN A 213 -12.34 5.95 -5.53
CA ASN A 213 -12.44 7.05 -4.57
C ASN A 213 -11.81 6.67 -3.22
N SER A 214 -12.05 5.45 -2.75
CA SER A 214 -11.48 4.97 -1.48
C SER A 214 -9.96 4.88 -1.54
N LEU A 215 -9.40 4.38 -2.64
CA LEU A 215 -7.94 4.36 -2.86
C LEU A 215 -7.36 5.77 -2.93
N ALA A 216 -8.04 6.71 -3.60
CA ALA A 216 -7.60 8.09 -3.71
C ALA A 216 -7.56 8.78 -2.33
N VAL A 217 -8.62 8.63 -1.53
CA VAL A 217 -8.67 9.17 -0.16
C VAL A 217 -7.56 8.59 0.69
N LEU A 218 -7.36 7.26 0.65
CA LEU A 218 -6.36 6.61 1.47
C LEU A 218 -4.94 6.96 1.05
N PHE A 219 -4.69 7.15 -0.25
CA PHE A 219 -3.44 7.69 -0.76
C PHE A 219 -3.18 9.13 -0.28
N ILE A 220 -4.19 10.00 -0.31
CA ILE A 220 -4.08 11.38 0.20
C ILE A 220 -3.74 11.37 1.70
N VAL A 221 -4.42 10.52 2.47
CA VAL A 221 -4.13 10.35 3.91
C VAL A 221 -2.69 9.89 4.11
N LEU A 222 -2.24 8.86 3.40
CA LEU A 222 -0.86 8.37 3.50
C LEU A 222 0.18 9.44 3.12
N LEU A 223 -0.10 10.25 2.09
CA LEU A 223 0.74 11.38 1.71
C LEU A 223 0.80 12.45 2.80
N ALA A 224 -0.34 12.77 3.41
CA ALA A 224 -0.42 13.71 4.51
C ALA A 224 0.39 13.18 5.73
N PHE A 225 0.30 11.89 6.03
CA PHE A 225 1.14 11.25 7.05
C PHE A 225 2.63 11.30 6.67
N ASP A 226 3.02 10.92 5.45
CA ASP A 226 4.43 10.96 4.98
C ASP A 226 5.03 12.37 5.09
N TYR A 227 4.24 13.39 4.71
CA TYR A 227 4.61 14.80 4.77
C TYR A 227 4.73 15.31 6.21
N THR A 228 3.79 14.94 7.08
CA THR A 228 3.74 15.39 8.48
C THR A 228 4.83 14.74 9.32
N PHE A 229 5.12 13.45 9.09
CA PHE A 229 6.08 12.68 9.90
C PHE A 229 7.52 12.68 9.34
N GLY A 230 7.74 13.19 8.11
CA GLY A 230 9.09 13.36 7.56
C GLY A 230 10.03 14.17 8.47
N PRO A 231 9.62 15.34 8.97
CA PRO A 231 10.46 16.17 9.85
C PRO A 231 10.52 15.68 11.32
N THR A 232 9.55 14.90 11.82
CA THR A 232 9.59 14.34 13.19
C THR A 232 10.65 13.26 13.37
N LEU A 233 11.03 12.58 12.29
CA LEU A 233 11.95 11.44 12.33
C LEU A 233 13.42 11.86 12.26
N ARG A 234 13.73 13.15 12.07
CA ARG A 234 15.10 13.67 12.11
C ARG A 234 15.43 14.16 13.53
N PRO A 235 16.42 13.56 14.21
CA PRO A 235 16.79 13.95 15.56
C PRO A 235 17.08 15.45 15.68
N GLY A 236 16.50 16.13 16.68
CA GLY A 236 16.77 17.54 17.00
C GLY A 236 15.96 18.60 16.25
N LEU A 237 15.25 18.26 15.16
CA LEU A 237 14.45 19.22 14.37
C LEU A 237 12.93 19.10 14.57
N GLY A 238 12.44 18.01 15.18
CA GLY A 238 11.00 17.74 15.32
C GLY A 238 10.21 18.79 16.11
N GLN A 239 10.84 19.52 17.03
CA GLN A 239 10.18 20.59 17.80
C GLN A 239 9.70 21.74 16.91
N SER A 240 10.44 22.02 15.82
CA SER A 240 10.16 23.15 14.92
C SER A 240 8.81 23.04 14.19
N LEU A 241 8.25 21.84 14.08
CA LEU A 241 6.95 21.58 13.47
C LEU A 241 5.79 22.29 14.17
N ASN A 242 5.90 22.46 15.49
CA ASN A 242 4.86 23.09 16.31
C ASN A 242 4.93 24.63 16.25
N CYS A 243 5.89 25.21 15.50
CA CYS A 243 6.02 26.65 15.38
C CYS A 243 4.82 27.27 14.64
N TYR A 244 4.03 28.06 15.36
CA TYR A 244 2.88 28.82 14.84
C TYR A 244 3.16 30.33 14.67
N ASN A 245 4.44 30.70 14.57
CA ASN A 245 4.86 32.06 14.17
C ASN A 245 4.43 33.21 15.11
N CYS A 246 4.31 32.96 16.42
CA CYS A 246 3.87 33.97 17.40
C CYS A 246 4.91 35.04 17.79
N GLN A 247 6.14 34.96 17.24
CA GLN A 247 7.22 35.93 17.46
C GLN A 247 7.70 36.14 18.91
N ALA A 248 7.19 35.39 19.90
CA ALA A 248 7.62 35.50 21.30
C ALA A 248 9.14 35.33 21.47
N CYS A 249 9.74 34.42 20.69
CA CYS A 249 11.18 34.18 20.70
C CYS A 249 12.00 35.35 20.13
N VAL A 250 11.45 36.15 19.22
CA VAL A 250 12.11 37.30 18.59
C VAL A 250 12.30 38.41 19.62
N GLY A 251 11.26 38.71 20.40
CA GLY A 251 11.28 39.80 21.39
C GLY A 251 12.33 39.62 22.49
N VAL A 252 12.65 38.37 22.85
CA VAL A 252 13.61 38.04 23.91
C VAL A 252 14.99 37.66 23.41
N CYS A 253 15.16 37.50 22.10
CA CYS A 253 16.45 37.20 21.53
C CYS A 253 17.36 38.43 21.61
N PRO A 254 18.63 38.30 22.02
CA PRO A 254 19.57 39.41 21.98
C PRO A 254 19.93 39.85 20.55
N VAL A 255 19.84 38.94 19.57
CA VAL A 255 20.17 39.23 18.16
C VAL A 255 19.02 39.94 17.45
N LYS A 256 17.77 39.51 17.72
CA LYS A 256 16.49 40.01 17.16
C LYS A 256 16.34 39.97 15.64
N MET A 257 17.35 40.36 14.88
CA MET A 257 17.33 40.49 13.43
C MET A 257 18.65 40.02 12.81
N VAL A 258 18.57 39.28 11.71
CA VAL A 258 19.75 38.86 10.90
C VAL A 258 19.40 39.04 9.43
N ALA A 259 20.18 39.85 8.70
CA ALA A 259 19.96 40.11 7.27
C ALA A 259 18.50 40.50 6.91
N GLY A 260 17.84 41.29 7.78
CA GLY A 260 16.45 41.69 7.61
C GLY A 260 15.41 40.69 8.10
N ASP A 261 15.80 39.50 8.55
CA ASP A 261 14.89 38.46 9.05
C ASP A 261 14.76 38.48 10.59
N PRO A 262 13.55 38.25 11.13
CA PRO A 262 13.32 38.13 12.57
C PRO A 262 13.94 36.85 13.16
N PHE A 263 14.92 37.02 14.03
CA PHE A 263 15.72 35.96 14.63
C PHE A 263 15.33 35.69 16.10
N PRO A 264 15.27 34.42 16.56
CA PRO A 264 15.58 33.16 15.87
C PRO A 264 14.37 32.55 15.16
N MET A 265 13.24 33.25 15.09
CA MET A 265 12.01 32.66 14.56
C MET A 265 12.15 32.20 13.11
N THR A 266 12.74 33.02 12.24
CA THR A 266 12.99 32.61 10.84
C THR A 266 13.85 31.36 10.78
N MET A 267 14.86 31.20 11.64
CA MET A 267 15.65 29.98 11.71
C MET A 267 14.79 28.74 12.08
N VAL A 268 13.88 28.88 13.05
CA VAL A 268 12.94 27.81 13.43
C VAL A 268 11.94 27.52 12.30
N LEU A 269 11.45 28.54 11.59
CA LEU A 269 10.56 28.36 10.44
C LEU A 269 11.26 27.69 9.26
N MET A 270 12.51 28.05 8.99
CA MET A 270 13.30 27.43 7.92
C MET A 270 13.59 25.96 8.24
N ALA A 271 13.78 25.62 9.53
CA ALA A 271 13.84 24.23 9.98
C ALA A 271 12.52 23.49 9.72
N ARG A 272 11.37 24.11 10.01
CA ARG A 272 10.04 23.56 9.71
C ARG A 272 9.83 23.34 8.20
N LEU A 273 10.30 24.26 7.36
CA LEU A 273 10.20 24.18 5.90
C LEU A 273 11.25 23.24 5.27
N GLY A 274 12.17 22.68 6.06
CA GLY A 274 13.24 21.83 5.56
C GLY A 274 14.35 22.56 4.79
N ASN A 275 14.39 23.90 4.83
CA ASN A 275 15.45 24.70 4.19
C ASN A 275 16.71 24.73 5.06
N LEU A 276 17.40 23.58 5.11
CA LEU A 276 18.56 23.38 6.00
C LEU A 276 19.71 24.34 5.72
N ASP A 277 19.92 24.76 4.47
CA ASP A 277 21.02 25.67 4.11
C ASP A 277 20.81 27.04 4.75
N ARG A 278 19.58 27.56 4.72
CA ARG A 278 19.23 28.80 5.42
C ARG A 278 19.31 28.64 6.95
N VAL A 279 18.95 27.49 7.51
CA VAL A 279 19.09 27.23 8.95
C VAL A 279 20.58 27.25 9.35
N VAL A 280 21.46 26.64 8.56
CA VAL A 280 22.92 26.63 8.79
C VAL A 280 23.52 28.03 8.67
N GLU A 281 23.01 28.85 7.76
CA GLU A 281 23.45 30.24 7.65
C GLU A 281 23.06 31.04 8.90
N LEU A 282 21.79 30.93 9.31
CA LEU A 282 21.26 31.64 10.47
C LEU A 282 21.83 31.13 11.80
N SER A 283 22.19 29.85 11.90
CA SER A 283 22.69 29.24 13.13
C SER A 283 24.01 29.88 13.61
N LYS A 284 24.81 30.43 12.69
CA LYS A 284 26.06 31.15 13.01
C LYS A 284 25.86 32.36 13.93
N TYR A 285 24.67 32.96 13.88
CA TYR A 285 24.32 34.11 14.69
C TYR A 285 23.71 33.72 16.04
N CYS A 286 23.46 32.42 16.27
CA CYS A 286 22.91 31.94 17.53
C CYS A 286 23.96 31.99 18.64
N VAL A 287 23.73 32.83 19.65
CA VAL A 287 24.62 32.95 20.82
C VAL A 287 24.36 31.89 21.90
N GLY A 288 23.44 30.95 21.69
CA GLY A 288 23.20 29.84 22.62
C GLY A 288 22.53 30.19 23.96
N CYS A 289 22.12 31.45 24.21
CA CYS A 289 21.64 31.91 25.52
C CYS A 289 20.31 31.31 26.03
N GLY A 290 19.58 30.54 25.22
CA GLY A 290 18.35 29.85 25.66
C GLY A 290 17.11 30.72 25.92
N LYS A 291 17.19 32.06 25.89
CA LYS A 291 16.04 32.94 26.20
C LYS A 291 14.81 32.68 25.33
N CYS A 292 15.01 32.37 24.05
CA CYS A 292 13.94 32.02 23.13
C CYS A 292 13.23 30.71 23.48
N ALA A 293 13.96 29.73 24.03
CA ALA A 293 13.41 28.46 24.47
C ALA A 293 12.51 28.65 25.70
N ALA A 294 12.97 29.43 26.68
CA ALA A 294 12.22 29.73 27.90
C ALA A 294 10.92 30.51 27.65
N LYS A 295 10.81 31.20 26.52
CA LYS A 295 9.63 31.98 26.14
C LYS A 295 8.78 31.33 25.06
N CYS A 296 9.20 30.18 24.54
CA CYS A 296 8.44 29.54 23.48
C CYS A 296 7.24 28.76 24.07
N PRO A 297 6.00 29.13 23.72
CA PRO A 297 4.80 28.44 24.23
C PRO A 297 4.65 27.00 23.73
N VAL A 298 5.29 26.65 22.61
CA VAL A 298 5.31 25.29 22.04
C VAL A 298 6.64 24.57 22.30
N GLY A 299 7.49 25.13 23.17
CA GLY A 299 8.74 24.48 23.57
C GLY A 299 9.83 24.42 22.49
N ASN A 300 9.78 25.29 21.48
CA ASN A 300 10.87 25.40 20.51
C ASN A 300 12.13 25.99 21.13
N SER A 301 13.25 25.32 20.91
CA SER A 301 14.58 25.79 21.32
C SER A 301 15.40 26.25 20.11
N GLY A 302 15.62 27.57 20.02
CA GLY A 302 16.54 28.15 19.02
C GLY A 302 17.96 27.57 19.10
N PRO A 303 18.58 27.42 20.29
CA PRO A 303 19.87 26.76 20.44
C PRO A 303 19.88 25.31 19.96
N SER A 304 18.83 24.54 20.22
CA SER A 304 18.76 23.14 19.78
C SER A 304 18.64 23.03 18.26
N VAL A 305 17.87 23.92 17.62
CA VAL A 305 17.78 24.00 16.16
C VAL A 305 19.13 24.41 15.56
N ALA A 306 19.80 25.40 16.16
CA ALA A 306 21.11 25.86 15.70
C ALA A 306 22.20 24.79 15.84
N SER A 307 22.23 24.06 16.97
CA SER A 307 23.21 23.00 17.22
C SER A 307 22.98 21.79 16.30
N ALA A 308 21.72 21.39 16.09
CA ALA A 308 21.37 20.34 15.13
C ALA A 308 21.80 20.72 13.71
N ALA A 309 21.57 21.96 13.29
CA ALA A 309 22.01 22.46 11.99
C ALA A 309 23.55 22.47 11.86
N TYR A 310 24.27 22.84 12.93
CA TYR A 310 25.73 22.79 12.93
C TYR A 310 26.28 21.37 12.82
N LEU A 311 25.65 20.38 13.49
CA LEU A 311 26.03 18.97 13.36
C LEU A 311 25.85 18.48 11.91
N VAL A 312 24.72 18.81 11.29
CA VAL A 312 24.45 18.49 9.87
C VAL A 312 25.48 19.15 8.96
N TRP A 313 25.81 20.43 9.19
CA TRP A 313 26.82 21.14 8.40
C TRP A 313 28.22 20.52 8.57
N ARG A 314 28.63 20.22 9.81
CA ARG A 314 29.93 19.61 10.12
C ARG A 314 30.06 18.25 9.45
N GLU A 315 29.00 17.47 9.44
CA GLU A 315 28.97 16.17 8.78
C GLU A 315 29.06 16.31 7.26
N ARG A 316 28.36 17.28 6.64
CA ARG A 316 28.52 17.61 5.22
C ARG A 316 29.95 18.02 4.88
N ARG A 317 30.55 18.91 5.68
CA ARG A 317 31.94 19.38 5.51
C ARG A 317 32.96 18.25 5.61
N ARG A 318 32.86 17.39 6.62
CA ARG A 318 33.72 16.21 6.75
C ARG A 318 33.63 15.30 5.54
N ARG A 319 32.44 15.15 4.95
CA ARG A 319 32.23 14.34 3.75
C ARG A 319 32.84 14.99 2.51
N GLU A 320 32.66 16.30 2.34
CA GLU A 320 33.30 17.08 1.26
C GLU A 320 34.84 17.03 1.36
N GLU A 321 35.39 17.18 2.56
CA GLU A 321 36.83 17.06 2.81
C GLU A 321 37.32 15.63 2.54
N SER A 322 36.61 14.60 3.00
CA SER A 322 36.97 13.20 2.73
C SER A 322 36.89 12.81 1.25
N THR A 323 36.13 13.56 0.45
CA THR A 323 36.05 13.35 -1.01
C THR A 323 37.07 14.17 -1.79
N ARG A 324 37.45 15.35 -1.28
CA ARG A 324 38.49 16.21 -1.87
C ARG A 324 39.90 15.77 -1.52
N ASP A 325 40.14 15.21 -0.33
CA ASP A 325 41.47 14.78 0.12
C ASP A 325 42.13 13.73 -0.82
N PRO A 326 41.43 12.69 -1.31
CA PRO A 326 41.99 11.78 -2.32
C PRO A 326 42.27 12.46 -3.67
N GLU A 327 41.48 13.47 -4.06
CA GLU A 327 41.61 14.19 -5.32
C GLU A 327 42.78 15.19 -5.26
N ILE A 328 42.95 15.87 -4.13
CA ILE A 328 44.08 16.78 -3.88
C ILE A 328 45.38 15.99 -3.74
N ARG A 329 45.39 14.84 -3.04
CA ARG A 329 46.57 13.96 -2.97
C ARG A 329 46.98 13.40 -4.33
N ALA A 330 46.00 13.04 -5.16
CA ALA A 330 46.26 12.62 -6.54
C ALA A 330 46.89 13.73 -7.40
N LEU A 331 46.57 15.00 -7.13
CA LEU A 331 47.13 16.16 -7.83
C LEU A 331 48.49 16.63 -7.27
N THR A 332 48.73 16.43 -5.97
CA THR A 332 49.95 16.88 -5.27
C THR A 332 51.03 15.80 -5.19
N GLY A 333 50.72 14.55 -5.55
CA GLY A 333 51.67 13.44 -5.51
C GLY A 333 51.98 12.93 -4.11
N GLU A 334 51.21 13.36 -3.10
CA GLU A 334 51.39 12.90 -1.73
C GLU A 334 50.92 11.44 -1.58
N PRO A 335 51.73 10.55 -0.97
CA PRO A 335 51.34 9.18 -0.72
C PRO A 335 50.15 9.11 0.27
N PRO A 336 49.31 8.05 0.21
CA PRO A 336 48.17 7.92 1.11
C PRO A 336 48.63 7.89 2.58
N SER A 337 48.08 8.79 3.40
CA SER A 337 48.34 8.83 4.85
C SER A 337 48.00 7.49 5.50
N ARG A 338 49.00 6.87 6.13
CA ARG A 338 48.81 5.70 6.99
C ARG A 338 48.30 6.13 8.36
N GLU A 339 46.99 6.25 8.55
CA GLU A 339 46.38 6.26 9.89
C GLU A 339 45.02 5.53 9.81
N GLY A 340 44.69 4.53 10.63
CA GLY A 340 45.29 4.08 11.89
C GLY A 340 45.19 2.57 12.11
N GLY A 341 46.28 2.03 12.64
CA GLY A 341 46.24 0.92 13.59
C GLY A 341 46.48 1.48 14.98
N ALA A 342 45.89 0.82 15.98
CA ALA A 342 45.87 1.14 17.41
C ALA A 342 44.88 2.24 17.82
N ASP A 343 43.69 1.82 18.25
CA ASP A 343 43.36 1.86 19.67
C ASP A 343 42.28 0.81 20.00
N ALA A 344 42.43 0.25 21.20
CA ALA A 344 41.64 -0.79 21.82
C ALA A 344 40.25 -0.32 22.27
#